data_AF-A0A316MJL6-F1
#
_entry.id   AF-A0A316MJL6-F1
#
_cell.length_a   1.000
_cell.length_b   1.000
_cell.length_c   1.000
_cell.angle_alpha   90.00
_cell.angle_beta   90.00
_cell.angle_gamma   90.00
#
_symmetry.space_group_name_H-M   'P 1'
#
loop_
_entity.id
_entity.type
_entity.pdbx_description
1 polymer ?
#
loop_
_entity_poly.entity_id
_entity_poly.type
_entity_poly.pdbx_seq_one_letter_code
_entity_poly.pdbx_strand_id
1 'polypeptide(L)'
;IMSPNDSGALPHYNLSKADILYECPVEGGITRSMAVIKDWEGLDRIGNVRSCRDYFVYWALEADSIYVHFGGPFYINDIIEREGTDNITGCNYGETHHDGLYANAFYRTKDRKAPQNAYASADGINEAIDKLGYSKTYRDQYYQGAHYKFAPSSTPNTLESYSDAIDAKEVDLTPAYPITKTSFSYNAEDGLYYRSIYGKADVDGATNEQLSFKNIIIQSTYYEVRDAKGYLAFQVHDTTRDGYYITNGKAIHVNWKKTADYEPTKYYDDNGNEVEFNTGKTMVCIIKDGDSFLADGVSIN
;
A
#
# COMPACT_ATOMS: atom_id res chain seq x y z
N ILE A 1 6.45 2.13 -4.78
CA ILE A 1 6.69 3.59 -4.80
C ILE A 1 5.86 4.28 -3.71
N MET A 2 6.50 5.11 -2.90
CA MET A 2 5.86 5.85 -1.79
C MET A 2 5.14 7.09 -2.27
N SER A 3 3.91 7.33 -1.80
CA SER A 3 3.09 8.48 -2.17
C SER A 3 2.46 9.14 -0.93
N PRO A 4 2.39 10.48 -0.86
CA PRO A 4 1.64 11.17 0.21
C PRO A 4 0.15 10.93 0.01
N ASN A 5 -0.68 11.04 1.06
CA ASN A 5 -2.13 11.18 0.89
C ASN A 5 -2.62 12.57 1.34
N ASP A 6 -1.73 13.56 1.42
CA ASP A 6 -2.13 14.95 1.71
C ASP A 6 -3.09 15.47 0.62
N SER A 7 -4.12 16.23 0.98
CA SER A 7 -5.07 16.78 -0.01
C SER A 7 -4.41 17.65 -1.10
N GLY A 8 -3.32 18.36 -0.77
CA GLY A 8 -2.53 19.14 -1.75
C GLY A 8 -1.74 18.29 -2.76
N ALA A 9 -1.62 16.98 -2.51
CA ALA A 9 -0.98 16.03 -3.40
C ALA A 9 -1.91 15.50 -4.51
N LEU A 10 -3.23 15.61 -4.33
CA LEU A 10 -4.24 15.01 -5.20
C LEU A 10 -4.55 15.85 -6.45
N PRO A 11 -4.84 15.24 -7.61
CA PRO A 11 -4.79 13.80 -7.89
C PRO A 11 -3.36 13.24 -7.94
N HIS A 12 -3.21 11.97 -7.56
CA HIS A 12 -2.01 11.19 -7.84
C HIS A 12 -1.95 10.80 -9.32
N TYR A 13 -0.80 10.41 -9.83
CA TYR A 13 -0.58 10.01 -11.22
C TYR A 13 -0.05 8.59 -11.28
N ASN A 14 -0.69 7.78 -12.13
CA ASN A 14 -0.40 6.37 -12.38
C ASN A 14 -0.46 5.46 -11.12
N LEU A 15 -1.10 5.89 -10.03
CA LEU A 15 -1.42 4.98 -8.91
C LEU A 15 -2.51 3.97 -9.29
N SER A 16 -3.34 4.28 -10.28
CA SER A 16 -4.25 3.30 -10.89
C SER A 16 -3.52 2.11 -11.52
N LYS A 17 -2.21 2.17 -11.75
CA LYS A 17 -1.41 1.04 -12.26
C LYS A 17 -0.91 0.10 -11.16
N ALA A 18 -1.18 0.40 -9.89
CA ALA A 18 -0.79 -0.47 -8.79
C ALA A 18 -1.60 -1.77 -8.79
N ASP A 19 -0.91 -2.90 -8.70
CA ASP A 19 -1.52 -4.21 -8.45
C ASP A 19 -1.90 -4.33 -6.96
N ILE A 20 -1.06 -3.75 -6.10
CA ILE A 20 -1.31 -3.64 -4.66
C ILE A 20 -1.07 -2.18 -4.24
N LEU A 21 -2.05 -1.59 -3.54
CA LEU A 21 -1.91 -0.29 -2.92
C LEU A 21 -2.03 -0.44 -1.41
N TYR A 22 -0.93 -0.21 -0.68
CA TYR A 22 -0.96 -0.11 0.77
C TYR A 22 -1.31 1.32 1.17
N GLU A 23 -2.11 1.48 2.23
CA GLU A 23 -2.31 2.74 2.94
C GLU A 23 -2.12 2.51 4.43
N CYS A 24 -1.31 3.35 5.08
CA CYS A 24 -1.03 3.25 6.51
C CYS A 24 -0.92 4.64 7.14
N PRO A 25 -1.38 4.83 8.39
CA PRO A 25 -1.14 6.05 9.15
C PRO A 25 0.33 6.42 9.23
N VAL A 26 0.59 7.72 9.20
CA VAL A 26 1.88 8.34 9.54
C VAL A 26 1.64 9.43 10.59
N GLU A 27 2.63 10.28 10.83
CA GLU A 27 2.56 11.34 11.83
C GLU A 27 1.48 12.38 11.49
N GLY A 28 0.87 12.96 12.52
CA GLY A 28 -0.11 14.04 12.35
C GLY A 28 -1.51 13.58 11.92
N GLY A 29 -1.80 12.27 11.96
CA GLY A 29 -3.14 11.72 11.72
C GLY A 29 -3.54 11.59 10.26
N ILE A 30 -2.62 11.86 9.33
CA ILE A 30 -2.76 11.53 7.91
C ILE A 30 -2.23 10.12 7.62
N THR A 31 -2.51 9.62 6.42
CA THR A 31 -1.92 8.38 5.90
C THR A 31 -0.91 8.66 4.80
N ARG A 32 -0.15 7.64 4.41
CA ARG A 32 0.56 7.58 3.14
C ARG A 32 0.21 6.30 2.42
N SER A 33 0.45 6.30 1.11
CA SER A 33 0.28 5.12 0.29
C SER A 33 1.61 4.56 -0.20
N MET A 34 1.66 3.26 -0.44
CA MET A 34 2.73 2.61 -1.21
C MET A 34 2.10 1.79 -2.33
N ALA A 35 2.38 2.18 -3.57
CA ALA A 35 1.96 1.42 -4.74
C ALA A 35 3.03 0.39 -5.14
N VAL A 36 2.62 -0.86 -5.27
CA VAL A 36 3.40 -1.93 -5.91
C VAL A 36 2.93 -2.03 -7.36
N ILE A 37 3.83 -1.70 -8.29
CA ILE A 37 3.54 -1.62 -9.73
C ILE A 37 4.50 -2.59 -10.41
N LYS A 38 3.99 -3.65 -11.02
CA LYS A 38 4.81 -4.61 -11.75
C LYS A 38 5.20 -4.09 -13.14
N ASP A 39 4.25 -3.54 -13.88
CA ASP A 39 4.44 -3.09 -15.25
C ASP A 39 4.62 -1.56 -15.30
N TRP A 40 5.74 -1.06 -14.74
CA TRP A 40 6.00 0.38 -14.63
C TRP A 40 6.53 1.03 -15.92
N GLU A 41 6.98 0.22 -16.86
CA GLU A 41 7.58 0.69 -18.12
C GLU A 41 6.59 1.60 -18.88
N GLY A 42 7.10 2.71 -19.41
CA GLY A 42 6.30 3.70 -20.16
C GLY A 42 5.49 4.68 -19.30
N LEU A 43 5.52 4.58 -17.97
CA LEU A 43 4.86 5.57 -17.09
C LEU A 43 5.72 6.81 -16.91
N ASP A 44 5.28 7.96 -17.42
CA ASP A 44 6.04 9.22 -17.44
C ASP A 44 5.96 10.04 -16.14
N ARG A 45 4.88 9.86 -15.37
CA ARG A 45 4.61 10.55 -14.11
C ARG A 45 4.02 9.59 -13.09
N ILE A 46 4.83 9.12 -12.15
CA ILE A 46 4.41 8.21 -11.09
C ILE A 46 4.51 8.93 -9.75
N GLY A 47 3.43 8.89 -8.96
CA GLY A 47 3.39 9.49 -7.63
C GLY A 47 2.35 10.59 -7.52
N ASN A 48 2.60 11.73 -6.89
CA ASN A 48 3.85 12.28 -6.33
C ASN A 48 4.52 11.35 -5.31
N VAL A 49 5.84 11.51 -5.15
CA VAL A 49 6.69 10.67 -4.30
C VAL A 49 6.96 11.36 -2.98
N ARG A 50 6.79 10.62 -1.87
CA ARG A 50 7.09 11.08 -0.52
C ARG A 50 8.10 10.17 0.17
N SER A 51 8.53 10.63 1.33
CA SER A 51 9.42 9.93 2.24
C SER A 51 8.84 8.59 2.71
N CYS A 52 9.77 7.69 2.97
CA CYS A 52 9.54 6.34 3.47
C CYS A 52 9.22 6.29 4.97
N ARG A 53 8.60 5.19 5.38
CA ARG A 53 8.64 4.63 6.74
C ARG A 53 9.10 3.18 6.65
N ASP A 54 9.72 2.70 7.71
CA ASP A 54 10.35 1.37 7.75
C ASP A 54 9.33 0.25 7.55
N TYR A 55 8.13 0.36 8.13
CA TYR A 55 7.06 -0.60 7.92
C TYR A 55 6.66 -0.76 6.44
N PHE A 56 6.68 0.31 5.63
CA PHE A 56 6.46 0.19 4.18
C PHE A 56 7.60 -0.54 3.48
N VAL A 57 8.85 -0.44 3.97
CA VAL A 57 9.97 -1.20 3.41
C VAL A 57 9.71 -2.69 3.61
N TYR A 58 9.32 -3.11 4.82
CA TYR A 58 9.01 -4.53 5.08
C TYR A 58 7.89 -5.08 4.19
N TRP A 59 6.82 -4.32 3.94
CA TRP A 59 5.77 -4.74 2.99
C TRP A 59 6.26 -4.77 1.53
N ALA A 60 7.19 -3.88 1.15
CA ALA A 60 7.76 -3.88 -0.19
C ALA A 60 8.61 -5.14 -0.48
N LEU A 61 9.25 -5.69 0.56
CA LEU A 61 10.09 -6.89 0.45
C LEU A 61 9.29 -8.15 0.17
N GLU A 62 8.01 -8.19 0.54
CA GLU A 62 7.09 -9.29 0.22
C GLU A 62 6.90 -9.52 -1.27
N ALA A 63 7.14 -8.48 -2.07
CA ALA A 63 7.07 -8.54 -3.52
C ALA A 63 8.44 -8.57 -4.19
N ASP A 64 9.54 -8.68 -3.41
CA ASP A 64 10.91 -8.52 -3.88
C ASP A 64 11.07 -7.29 -4.79
N SER A 65 10.48 -6.17 -4.36
CA SER A 65 10.37 -4.97 -5.19
C SER A 65 11.52 -4.01 -4.99
N ILE A 66 11.83 -3.22 -6.02
CA ILE A 66 12.70 -2.05 -5.90
C ILE A 66 11.91 -0.92 -5.23
N TYR A 67 12.34 -0.51 -4.05
CA TYR A 67 11.61 0.43 -3.22
C TYR A 67 11.94 1.89 -3.55
N VAL A 68 11.00 2.58 -4.19
CA VAL A 68 11.16 3.97 -4.65
C VAL A 68 10.56 4.98 -3.66
N HIS A 69 11.36 5.92 -3.16
CA HIS A 69 10.93 6.92 -2.17
C HIS A 69 11.65 8.28 -2.31
N PHE A 70 11.21 9.29 -1.55
CA PHE A 70 11.84 10.62 -1.53
C PHE A 70 12.24 11.00 -0.09
N GLY A 71 13.39 10.49 0.35
CA GLY A 71 13.91 10.64 1.71
C GLY A 71 13.19 9.75 2.75
N GLY A 72 13.46 9.99 4.03
CA GLY A 72 12.98 9.18 5.15
C GLY A 72 13.59 9.61 6.49
N PRO A 73 13.01 9.19 7.63
CA PRO A 73 13.59 9.42 8.96
C PRO A 73 14.82 8.52 9.16
N PHE A 74 15.60 8.72 10.22
CA PHE A 74 16.72 7.82 10.53
C PHE A 74 16.27 6.38 10.85
N TYR A 75 15.01 6.18 11.26
CA TYR A 75 14.44 4.86 11.56
C TYR A 75 14.46 3.86 10.39
N ILE A 76 14.64 4.34 9.15
CA ILE A 76 14.66 3.44 7.98
C ILE A 76 16.07 2.94 7.66
N ASN A 77 17.12 3.52 8.25
CA ASN A 77 18.50 3.33 7.82
C ASN A 77 18.87 1.83 7.80
N ASP A 78 18.63 1.11 8.90
CA ASP A 78 19.02 -0.29 9.03
C ASP A 78 18.34 -1.21 8.02
N ILE A 79 17.07 -0.92 7.67
CA ILE A 79 16.29 -1.76 6.76
C ILE A 79 16.52 -1.39 5.29
N ILE A 80 16.79 -0.13 5.00
CA ILE A 80 16.94 0.38 3.63
C ILE A 80 18.35 0.12 3.08
N GLU A 81 19.40 0.16 3.93
CA GLU A 81 20.80 0.03 3.52
C GLU A 81 21.33 -1.41 3.51
N ARG A 82 20.49 -2.39 3.88
CA ARG A 82 20.91 -3.79 3.91
C ARG A 82 20.97 -4.37 2.50
N GLU A 83 21.86 -5.35 2.31
CA GLU A 83 22.11 -6.03 1.02
C GLU A 83 20.85 -6.55 0.31
N GLY A 84 19.82 -6.96 1.06
CA GLY A 84 18.59 -7.49 0.48
C GLY A 84 17.49 -6.47 0.19
N THR A 85 17.75 -5.16 0.27
CA THR A 85 16.77 -4.11 0.02
C THR A 85 17.23 -3.22 -1.14
N ASP A 86 16.73 -3.48 -2.34
CA ASP A 86 16.98 -2.60 -3.49
C ASP A 86 16.10 -1.35 -3.34
N ASN A 87 16.70 -0.17 -3.25
CA ASN A 87 15.96 1.08 -3.10
C ASN A 87 16.46 2.18 -4.04
N ILE A 88 15.56 3.09 -4.41
CA ILE A 88 15.87 4.29 -5.18
C ILE A 88 15.32 5.49 -4.43
N THR A 89 16.19 6.44 -4.08
CA THR A 89 15.80 7.65 -3.37
C THR A 89 16.17 8.93 -4.11
N GLY A 90 15.28 9.94 -4.01
CA GLY A 90 15.46 11.23 -4.68
C GLY A 90 16.27 12.26 -3.87
N CYS A 91 16.50 11.99 -2.59
CA CYS A 91 17.30 12.84 -1.71
C CYS A 91 17.83 12.04 -0.52
N ASN A 92 18.75 12.64 0.25
CA ASN A 92 19.21 12.05 1.49
C ASN A 92 18.07 11.73 2.46
N TYR A 93 18.27 10.71 3.28
CA TYR A 93 17.45 10.34 4.42
C TYR A 93 18.33 10.20 5.66
N GLY A 94 17.72 10.07 6.85
CA GLY A 94 18.47 9.98 8.10
C GLY A 94 19.49 11.13 8.27
N GLU A 95 19.21 12.30 7.69
CA GLU A 95 20.07 13.49 7.56
C GLU A 95 21.30 13.34 6.64
N THR A 96 22.00 12.19 6.64
CA THR A 96 23.30 12.04 5.96
C THR A 96 23.41 10.80 5.04
N HIS A 97 22.40 9.95 5.05
CA HIS A 97 22.41 8.67 4.32
C HIS A 97 21.95 8.83 2.88
N HIS A 98 22.51 8.01 2.00
CA HIS A 98 22.39 8.15 0.55
C HIS A 98 22.47 6.82 -0.22
N ASP A 99 22.33 5.66 0.44
CA ASP A 99 22.15 4.41 -0.29
C ASP A 99 20.92 4.50 -1.22
N GLY A 100 21.03 3.94 -2.42
CA GLY A 100 20.00 4.08 -3.46
C GLY A 100 19.81 5.50 -4.03
N LEU A 101 20.65 6.49 -3.67
CA LEU A 101 20.48 7.87 -4.14
C LEU A 101 20.71 7.98 -5.65
N TYR A 102 19.63 8.23 -6.39
CA TYR A 102 19.69 8.57 -7.80
C TYR A 102 18.63 9.64 -8.11
N ALA A 103 18.99 10.91 -7.93
CA ALA A 103 18.06 12.03 -8.05
C ALA A 103 17.40 12.13 -9.45
N ASN A 104 18.07 11.67 -10.50
CA ASN A 104 17.55 11.64 -11.87
C ASN A 104 16.38 10.67 -12.07
N ALA A 105 16.15 9.75 -11.12
CA ALA A 105 14.92 8.95 -11.10
C ALA A 105 13.67 9.81 -10.86
N PHE A 106 13.86 11.05 -10.41
CA PHE A 106 12.80 11.95 -10.01
C PHE A 106 12.91 13.30 -10.70
N TYR A 107 11.76 13.95 -10.85
CA TYR A 107 11.68 15.32 -11.32
C TYR A 107 10.64 16.09 -10.51
N ARG A 108 10.75 17.43 -10.55
CA ARG A 108 9.78 18.32 -9.90
C ARG A 108 8.92 19.04 -10.93
N THR A 109 7.62 19.05 -10.71
CA THR A 109 6.68 19.80 -11.54
C THR A 109 6.39 21.19 -10.98
N LYS A 110 5.86 22.08 -11.84
CA LYS A 110 5.48 23.45 -11.48
C LYS A 110 4.00 23.61 -11.11
N ASP A 111 3.17 22.63 -11.47
CA ASP A 111 1.73 22.60 -11.21
C ASP A 111 1.39 22.30 -9.74
N ARG A 112 2.38 21.94 -8.92
CA ARG A 112 2.24 21.74 -7.47
C ARG A 112 3.36 22.41 -6.69
N LYS A 113 3.08 22.76 -5.43
CA LYS A 113 4.08 23.28 -4.49
C LYS A 113 4.84 22.13 -3.82
N ALA A 114 6.11 22.37 -3.52
CA ALA A 114 6.87 21.50 -2.63
C ALA A 114 6.17 21.42 -1.25
N PRO A 115 6.19 20.26 -0.58
CA PRO A 115 6.89 19.03 -0.97
C PRO A 115 6.12 18.12 -1.95
N GLN A 116 4.88 18.47 -2.34
CA GLN A 116 3.98 17.59 -3.10
C GLN A 116 4.21 17.60 -4.62
N ASN A 117 5.39 18.01 -5.08
CA ASN A 117 5.66 18.20 -6.51
C ASN A 117 6.77 17.31 -7.08
N ALA A 118 7.29 16.36 -6.31
CA ALA A 118 8.25 15.38 -6.80
C ALA A 118 7.54 14.15 -7.39
N TYR A 119 7.98 13.66 -8.54
CA TYR A 119 7.44 12.49 -9.24
C TYR A 119 8.59 11.62 -9.73
N ALA A 120 8.36 10.32 -9.89
CA ALA A 120 9.25 9.44 -10.62
C ALA A 120 8.79 9.28 -12.08
N SER A 121 9.69 8.82 -12.94
CA SER A 121 9.36 8.36 -14.30
C SER A 121 9.96 6.97 -14.53
N ALA A 122 9.37 6.20 -15.44
CA ALA A 122 9.90 4.91 -15.86
C ALA A 122 11.35 5.03 -16.37
N ASP A 123 11.63 6.02 -17.21
CA ASP A 123 12.98 6.29 -17.72
C ASP A 123 13.98 6.54 -16.58
N GLY A 124 13.60 7.39 -15.62
CA GLY A 124 14.46 7.70 -14.49
C GLY A 124 14.66 6.51 -13.55
N ILE A 125 13.63 5.70 -13.33
CA ILE A 125 13.73 4.44 -12.57
C ILE A 125 14.66 3.46 -13.29
N ASN A 126 14.54 3.33 -14.61
CA ASN A 126 15.39 2.45 -15.41
C ASN A 126 16.86 2.89 -15.38
N GLU A 127 17.14 4.18 -15.50
CA GLU A 127 18.50 4.70 -15.32
C GLU A 127 19.06 4.39 -13.92
N ALA A 128 18.23 4.50 -12.87
CA ALA A 128 18.65 4.18 -11.51
C ALA A 128 18.94 2.69 -11.36
N ILE A 129 18.10 1.82 -11.92
CA ILE A 129 18.30 0.36 -11.93
C ILE A 129 19.64 0.02 -12.59
N ASP A 130 19.91 0.58 -13.77
CA ASP A 130 21.17 0.35 -14.49
C ASP A 130 22.38 0.88 -13.72
N LYS A 131 22.24 2.06 -13.09
CA LYS A 131 23.31 2.70 -12.32
C LYS A 131 23.66 1.96 -11.04
N LEU A 132 22.64 1.48 -10.33
CA LEU A 132 22.76 0.80 -9.03
C LEU A 132 22.98 -0.71 -9.19
N GLY A 133 22.78 -1.25 -10.40
CA GLY A 133 22.99 -2.68 -10.70
C GLY A 133 21.86 -3.57 -10.18
N TYR A 134 20.64 -3.04 -10.07
CA TYR A 134 19.49 -3.81 -9.59
C TYR A 134 18.92 -4.73 -10.67
N SER A 135 18.28 -5.81 -10.22
CA SER A 135 17.58 -6.74 -11.11
C SER A 135 16.19 -6.22 -11.47
N LYS A 136 15.79 -6.36 -12.74
CA LYS A 136 14.39 -6.16 -13.18
C LYS A 136 13.51 -7.40 -13.03
N THR A 137 14.10 -8.52 -12.61
CA THR A 137 13.42 -9.80 -12.37
C THR A 137 13.56 -10.19 -10.91
N TYR A 138 12.70 -11.11 -10.46
CA TYR A 138 12.79 -11.67 -9.12
C TYR A 138 14.18 -12.24 -8.83
N ARG A 139 14.66 -11.96 -7.62
CA ARG A 139 15.93 -12.43 -7.06
C ARG A 139 15.65 -13.72 -6.30
N ASP A 140 16.22 -14.84 -6.74
CA ASP A 140 15.92 -16.18 -6.24
C ASP A 140 16.03 -16.31 -4.70
N GLN A 141 16.96 -15.58 -4.08
CA GLN A 141 17.18 -15.60 -2.63
C GLN A 141 16.13 -14.84 -1.82
N TYR A 142 15.34 -13.95 -2.44
CA TYR A 142 14.39 -13.08 -1.75
C TYR A 142 12.95 -13.34 -2.17
N TYR A 143 12.70 -13.75 -3.42
CA TYR A 143 11.35 -14.07 -3.88
C TYR A 143 10.83 -15.38 -3.26
N GLN A 144 9.80 -15.26 -2.42
CA GLN A 144 9.18 -16.40 -1.72
C GLN A 144 7.90 -16.91 -2.41
N GLY A 145 7.73 -16.65 -3.71
CA GLY A 145 6.60 -17.16 -4.49
C GLY A 145 5.40 -16.21 -4.55
N ALA A 146 4.22 -16.77 -4.85
CA ALA A 146 3.01 -15.98 -5.05
C ALA A 146 2.57 -15.26 -3.78
N HIS A 147 2.29 -13.96 -3.92
CA HIS A 147 1.89 -13.11 -2.79
C HIS A 147 0.52 -13.54 -2.22
N TYR A 148 -0.50 -13.63 -3.07
CA TYR A 148 -1.84 -14.14 -2.70
C TYR A 148 -2.16 -15.46 -3.40
N LYS A 149 -2.98 -16.28 -2.74
CA LYS A 149 -3.69 -17.39 -3.36
C LYS A 149 -4.92 -16.83 -4.07
N PHE A 150 -5.09 -17.11 -5.37
CA PHE A 150 -6.20 -16.56 -6.15
C PHE A 150 -7.27 -17.62 -6.47
N ALA A 151 -8.53 -17.23 -6.33
CA ALA A 151 -9.67 -17.97 -6.84
C ALA A 151 -9.67 -17.94 -8.38
N PRO A 152 -10.11 -19.01 -9.07
CA PRO A 152 -10.25 -19.00 -10.51
C PRO A 152 -11.21 -17.91 -10.98
N SER A 153 -10.86 -17.16 -12.03
CA SER A 153 -11.72 -16.08 -12.54
C SER A 153 -13.10 -16.57 -13.03
N SER A 154 -13.25 -17.86 -13.37
CA SER A 154 -14.53 -18.49 -13.72
C SER A 154 -15.42 -18.79 -12.51
N THR A 155 -14.85 -18.76 -11.30
CA THR A 155 -15.52 -19.11 -10.05
C THR A 155 -14.97 -18.20 -8.96
N PRO A 156 -15.30 -16.89 -9.01
CA PRO A 156 -14.79 -15.92 -8.04
C PRO A 156 -15.27 -16.25 -6.64
N ASN A 157 -14.45 -15.91 -5.64
CA ASN A 157 -14.82 -15.97 -4.24
C ASN A 157 -15.82 -14.85 -3.92
N THR A 158 -17.11 -15.17 -3.85
CA THR A 158 -18.18 -14.22 -3.51
C THR A 158 -18.38 -14.03 -2.01
N LEU A 159 -17.67 -14.81 -1.18
CA LEU A 159 -17.86 -14.93 0.27
C LEU A 159 -19.24 -15.45 0.71
N GLU A 160 -20.13 -15.82 -0.22
CA GLU A 160 -21.48 -16.31 0.11
C GLU A 160 -21.50 -17.64 0.87
N SER A 161 -20.42 -18.42 0.79
CA SER A 161 -20.27 -19.68 1.53
C SER A 161 -19.98 -19.48 3.02
N TYR A 162 -19.61 -18.27 3.44
CA TYR A 162 -19.30 -17.94 4.83
C TYR A 162 -20.58 -17.47 5.52
N SER A 163 -21.04 -18.23 6.52
CA SER A 163 -22.30 -17.93 7.24
C SER A 163 -22.25 -16.66 8.07
N ASP A 164 -21.04 -16.21 8.42
CA ASP A 164 -20.68 -15.05 9.21
C ASP A 164 -20.22 -13.86 8.36
N ALA A 165 -20.25 -13.98 7.02
CA ALA A 165 -19.97 -12.86 6.14
C ALA A 165 -20.98 -11.72 6.36
N ILE A 166 -20.46 -10.50 6.48
CA ILE A 166 -21.24 -9.28 6.64
C ILE A 166 -21.39 -8.54 5.31
N ASP A 167 -22.41 -7.69 5.20
CA ASP A 167 -22.52 -6.75 4.09
C ASP A 167 -21.44 -5.65 4.21
N ALA A 168 -20.81 -5.33 3.09
CA ALA A 168 -19.74 -4.35 2.99
C ALA A 168 -19.74 -3.72 1.60
N LYS A 169 -20.87 -3.12 1.20
CA LYS A 169 -20.96 -2.38 -0.07
C LYS A 169 -20.32 -1.00 0.08
N GLU A 170 -20.47 -0.40 1.24
CA GLU A 170 -19.76 0.80 1.67
C GLU A 170 -18.78 0.44 2.77
N VAL A 171 -17.52 0.82 2.60
CA VAL A 171 -16.46 0.67 3.61
C VAL A 171 -15.91 2.04 3.93
N ASP A 172 -16.04 2.49 5.17
CA ASP A 172 -15.56 3.82 5.61
C ASP A 172 -14.50 3.69 6.71
N LEU A 173 -13.29 4.13 6.39
CA LEU A 173 -12.15 4.13 7.31
C LEU A 173 -12.00 5.44 8.05
N THR A 174 -12.96 6.37 8.00
CA THR A 174 -12.92 7.61 8.78
C THR A 174 -12.62 7.41 10.28
N PRO A 175 -13.11 6.36 10.97
CA PRO A 175 -12.72 6.14 12.37
C PRO A 175 -11.21 5.88 12.55
N ALA A 176 -10.58 5.08 11.68
CA ALA A 176 -9.13 4.82 11.70
C ALA A 176 -8.29 5.95 11.06
N TYR A 177 -8.84 6.60 10.02
CA TYR A 177 -8.19 7.60 9.16
C TYR A 177 -8.95 8.93 9.18
N PRO A 178 -8.98 9.64 10.33
CA PRO A 178 -9.89 10.77 10.56
C PRO A 178 -9.64 11.99 9.65
N ILE A 179 -8.42 12.13 9.11
CA ILE A 179 -8.07 13.25 8.23
C ILE A 179 -8.26 12.89 6.76
N THR A 180 -7.67 11.78 6.30
CA THR A 180 -7.74 11.37 4.88
C THR A 180 -9.11 10.83 4.52
N LYS A 181 -9.89 10.30 5.48
CA LYS A 181 -11.28 9.87 5.29
C LYS A 181 -11.43 8.95 4.09
N THR A 182 -10.57 7.94 4.03
CA THR A 182 -10.61 6.95 2.96
C THR A 182 -11.89 6.13 3.07
N SER A 183 -12.59 5.97 1.96
CA SER A 183 -13.76 5.12 1.87
C SER A 183 -13.85 4.43 0.51
N PHE A 184 -14.70 3.41 0.42
CA PHE A 184 -14.90 2.62 -0.77
C PHE A 184 -16.39 2.35 -0.98
N SER A 185 -16.84 2.50 -2.21
CA SER A 185 -18.21 2.17 -2.64
C SER A 185 -18.18 1.05 -3.67
N TYR A 186 -18.91 -0.02 -3.43
CA TYR A 186 -18.99 -1.20 -4.29
C TYR A 186 -19.97 -0.97 -5.43
N ASN A 187 -19.52 -1.21 -6.66
CA ASN A 187 -20.38 -1.28 -7.83
C ASN A 187 -20.66 -2.75 -8.18
N ALA A 188 -21.92 -3.15 -8.11
CA ALA A 188 -22.33 -4.52 -8.42
C ALA A 188 -22.29 -4.85 -9.92
N GLU A 189 -22.27 -3.85 -10.81
CA GLU A 189 -22.23 -4.08 -12.26
C GLU A 189 -20.88 -4.58 -12.74
N ASP A 190 -19.79 -4.04 -12.19
CA ASP A 190 -18.40 -4.43 -12.52
C ASP A 190 -17.71 -5.24 -11.41
N GLY A 191 -18.31 -5.29 -10.23
CA GLY A 191 -17.80 -6.01 -9.07
C GLY A 191 -16.54 -5.38 -8.47
N LEU A 192 -16.37 -4.06 -8.59
CA LEU A 192 -15.24 -3.29 -8.07
C LEU A 192 -15.64 -2.31 -6.96
N TYR A 193 -14.68 -2.04 -6.09
CA TYR A 193 -14.76 -1.01 -5.06
C TYR A 193 -14.07 0.26 -5.53
N TYR A 194 -14.78 1.38 -5.53
CA TYR A 194 -14.28 2.69 -5.96
C TYR A 194 -13.83 3.51 -4.75
N ARG A 195 -12.55 3.89 -4.72
CA ARG A 195 -11.94 4.60 -3.59
C ARG A 195 -12.26 6.08 -3.62
N SER A 196 -12.57 6.63 -2.46
CA SER A 196 -12.67 8.06 -2.19
C SER A 196 -11.72 8.45 -1.06
N ILE A 197 -11.18 9.67 -1.11
CA ILE A 197 -10.40 10.29 -0.03
C ILE A 197 -10.83 11.75 0.11
N TYR A 198 -10.83 12.26 1.34
CA TYR A 198 -11.36 13.58 1.69
C TYR A 198 -12.81 13.80 1.22
N GLY A 199 -13.61 12.72 1.18
CA GLY A 199 -15.00 12.74 0.73
C GLY A 199 -15.19 13.00 -0.78
N LYS A 200 -14.15 12.78 -1.59
CA LYS A 200 -14.20 12.91 -3.05
C LYS A 200 -13.60 11.67 -3.71
N ALA A 201 -14.02 11.38 -4.93
CA ALA A 201 -13.42 10.34 -5.76
C ALA A 201 -11.89 10.52 -5.83
N ASP A 202 -11.14 9.45 -5.52
CA ASP A 202 -9.69 9.43 -5.67
C ASP A 202 -9.37 9.15 -7.14
N VAL A 203 -9.12 10.20 -7.91
CA VAL A 203 -8.92 10.13 -9.37
C VAL A 203 -7.44 10.08 -9.71
N ASP A 204 -7.07 9.20 -10.63
CA ASP A 204 -5.74 9.20 -11.25
C ASP A 204 -5.63 10.33 -12.27
N GLY A 205 -4.69 11.24 -12.07
CA GLY A 205 -4.46 12.41 -12.92
C GLY A 205 -3.94 12.07 -14.32
N ALA A 206 -3.44 10.86 -14.57
CA ALA A 206 -3.00 10.42 -15.89
C ALA A 206 -4.16 9.90 -16.75
N THR A 207 -5.14 9.21 -16.15
CA THR A 207 -6.28 8.59 -16.88
C THR A 207 -7.61 9.30 -16.67
N ASN A 208 -7.71 10.13 -15.62
CA ASN A 208 -8.96 10.71 -15.12
C ASN A 208 -9.98 9.65 -14.67
N GLU A 209 -9.51 8.44 -14.36
CA GLU A 209 -10.33 7.35 -13.82
C GLU A 209 -10.21 7.32 -12.29
N GLN A 210 -11.32 7.03 -11.61
CA GLN A 210 -11.30 6.81 -10.17
C GLN A 210 -10.58 5.50 -9.86
N LEU A 211 -9.73 5.49 -8.83
CA LEU A 211 -9.05 4.29 -8.37
C LEU A 211 -10.10 3.27 -7.91
N SER A 212 -9.96 2.04 -8.43
CA SER A 212 -10.85 0.94 -8.12
C SER A 212 -10.10 -0.36 -7.85
N PHE A 213 -10.67 -1.18 -6.98
CA PHE A 213 -10.05 -2.40 -6.44
C PHE A 213 -11.02 -3.56 -6.45
N LYS A 214 -10.52 -4.77 -6.69
CA LYS A 214 -11.33 -5.99 -6.60
C LYS A 214 -11.38 -6.52 -5.17
N ASN A 215 -10.29 -6.31 -4.45
CA ASN A 215 -10.06 -6.79 -3.09
C ASN A 215 -9.72 -5.60 -2.20
N ILE A 216 -10.26 -5.59 -0.98
CA ILE A 216 -9.79 -4.73 0.10
C ILE A 216 -9.42 -5.63 1.27
N ILE A 217 -8.28 -5.35 1.87
CA ILE A 217 -7.87 -5.86 3.17
C ILE A 217 -7.88 -4.71 4.15
N ILE A 218 -8.54 -4.90 5.30
CA ILE A 218 -8.31 -4.10 6.49
C ILE A 218 -7.42 -4.93 7.40
N GLN A 219 -6.20 -4.48 7.69
CA GLN A 219 -5.23 -5.21 8.52
C GLN A 219 -5.04 -4.48 9.84
N SER A 220 -5.58 -5.05 10.93
CA SER A 220 -5.35 -4.54 12.28
C SER A 220 -3.93 -4.86 12.71
N THR A 221 -3.15 -3.82 13.06
CA THR A 221 -1.72 -3.98 13.31
C THR A 221 -1.32 -3.26 14.59
N TYR A 222 -0.56 -3.95 15.45
CA TYR A 222 0.00 -3.32 16.65
C TYR A 222 0.88 -2.13 16.25
N TYR A 223 0.76 -1.04 17.01
CA TYR A 223 1.49 0.19 16.75
C TYR A 223 2.01 0.82 18.05
N GLU A 224 3.02 1.66 17.89
CA GLU A 224 3.55 2.49 18.97
C GLU A 224 3.97 3.86 18.43
N VAL A 225 3.98 4.86 19.32
CA VAL A 225 4.57 6.17 19.05
C VAL A 225 6.03 6.12 19.49
N ARG A 226 6.95 6.22 18.53
CA ARG A 226 8.39 6.05 18.74
C ARG A 226 9.03 7.19 19.52
N ASP A 227 8.59 8.42 19.28
CA ASP A 227 9.21 9.60 19.85
C ASP A 227 8.27 10.80 20.01
N ALA A 228 8.80 11.89 20.58
CA ALA A 228 8.08 13.14 20.80
C ALA A 228 7.68 13.89 19.52
N LYS A 229 8.23 13.53 18.35
CA LYS A 229 7.80 14.08 17.05
C LYS A 229 6.60 13.31 16.49
N GLY A 230 6.20 12.22 17.13
CA GLY A 230 5.01 11.44 16.79
C GLY A 230 5.24 10.36 15.74
N TYR A 231 6.50 10.04 15.39
CA TYR A 231 6.80 8.95 14.46
C TYR A 231 6.17 7.65 14.93
N LEU A 232 5.55 6.90 14.02
CA LEU A 232 4.87 5.64 14.34
C LEU A 232 5.78 4.44 14.03
N ALA A 233 5.66 3.38 14.81
CA ALA A 233 6.02 2.02 14.42
C ALA A 233 4.75 1.22 14.18
N PHE A 234 4.83 0.27 13.25
CA PHE A 234 3.86 -0.81 13.12
C PHE A 234 4.61 -2.13 13.17
N GLN A 235 4.08 -3.10 13.91
CA GLN A 235 4.67 -4.44 13.97
C GLN A 235 4.29 -5.22 12.72
N VAL A 236 5.23 -5.38 11.80
CA VAL A 236 4.98 -6.03 10.50
C VAL A 236 5.03 -7.55 10.59
N HIS A 237 5.80 -8.11 11.52
CA HIS A 237 5.86 -9.54 11.79
C HIS A 237 4.98 -9.90 12.97
N ASP A 238 3.87 -10.56 12.68
CA ASP A 238 2.92 -11.02 13.69
C ASP A 238 2.17 -12.24 13.15
N THR A 239 1.63 -13.03 14.07
CA THR A 239 0.78 -14.20 13.80
C THR A 239 -0.49 -14.21 14.65
N THR A 240 -0.71 -13.18 15.48
CA THR A 240 -1.78 -13.11 16.47
C THR A 240 -2.76 -11.97 16.21
N ARG A 241 -2.73 -11.38 15.02
CA ARG A 241 -3.52 -10.21 14.65
C ARG A 241 -4.49 -10.54 13.53
N ASP A 242 -5.51 -9.73 13.44
CA ASP A 242 -6.66 -9.96 12.60
C ASP A 242 -6.95 -8.78 11.68
N GLY A 243 -8.11 -8.85 11.04
CA GLY A 243 -8.52 -7.92 10.02
C GLY A 243 -9.73 -8.46 9.28
N TYR A 244 -9.97 -7.86 8.11
CA TYR A 244 -11.10 -8.21 7.27
C TYR A 244 -10.67 -8.31 5.81
N TYR A 245 -11.10 -9.38 5.15
CA TYR A 245 -11.06 -9.49 3.70
C TYR A 245 -12.41 -9.13 3.11
N ILE A 246 -12.39 -8.21 2.17
CA ILE A 246 -13.58 -7.59 1.59
C ILE A 246 -13.53 -7.74 0.06
N THR A 247 -14.60 -8.30 -0.51
CA THR A 247 -14.78 -8.44 -1.95
C THR A 247 -16.26 -8.66 -2.28
N ASN A 248 -16.68 -8.35 -3.50
CA ASN A 248 -18.04 -8.59 -3.99
C ASN A 248 -19.20 -8.07 -3.09
N GLY A 249 -19.00 -6.94 -2.40
CA GLY A 249 -20.00 -6.35 -1.50
C GLY A 249 -20.11 -7.04 -0.14
N LYS A 250 -19.19 -7.95 0.19
CA LYS A 250 -19.17 -8.75 1.42
C LYS A 250 -17.81 -8.65 2.11
N ALA A 251 -17.80 -8.90 3.41
CA ALA A 251 -16.58 -9.00 4.21
C ALA A 251 -16.61 -10.23 5.13
N ILE A 252 -15.44 -10.84 5.34
CA ILE A 252 -15.21 -11.87 6.36
C ILE A 252 -14.07 -11.45 7.28
N HIS A 253 -14.13 -11.88 8.53
CA HIS A 253 -13.01 -11.77 9.45
C HIS A 253 -11.87 -12.68 8.99
N VAL A 254 -10.62 -12.21 9.14
CA VAL A 254 -9.42 -12.95 8.79
C VAL A 254 -8.31 -12.72 9.81
N ASN A 255 -7.48 -13.73 10.02
CA ASN A 255 -6.23 -13.63 10.77
C ASN A 255 -5.08 -13.50 9.79
N TRP A 256 -4.19 -12.52 9.96
CA TRP A 256 -3.01 -12.38 9.11
C TRP A 256 -1.76 -12.91 9.80
N LYS A 257 -0.84 -13.45 9.00
CA LYS A 257 0.43 -14.01 9.46
C LYS A 257 1.57 -13.58 8.57
N LYS A 258 2.64 -13.10 9.19
CA LYS A 258 3.93 -12.81 8.55
C LYS A 258 5.06 -13.18 9.51
N THR A 259 5.89 -14.13 9.09
CA THR A 259 6.93 -14.74 9.94
C THR A 259 8.35 -14.32 9.59
N ALA A 260 8.59 -13.81 8.38
CA ALA A 260 9.89 -13.31 7.95
C ALA A 260 9.74 -12.08 7.03
N ASP A 261 10.83 -11.33 6.85
CA ASP A 261 10.85 -10.09 6.05
C ASP A 261 10.39 -10.26 4.61
N TYR A 262 10.86 -11.33 3.95
CA TYR A 262 10.65 -11.58 2.52
C TYR A 262 9.44 -12.48 2.23
N GLU A 263 8.84 -13.08 3.26
CA GLU A 263 7.64 -13.89 3.10
C GLU A 263 6.41 -12.99 2.95
N PRO A 264 5.53 -13.23 1.96
CA PRO A 264 4.27 -12.49 1.84
C PRO A 264 3.39 -12.62 3.08
N THR A 265 2.68 -11.55 3.43
CA THR A 265 1.62 -11.61 4.44
C THR A 265 0.50 -12.53 3.94
N LYS A 266 0.15 -13.54 4.73
CA LYS A 266 -0.92 -14.51 4.43
C LYS A 266 -2.14 -14.27 5.30
N TYR A 267 -3.32 -14.54 4.76
CA TYR A 267 -4.61 -14.30 5.43
C TYR A 267 -5.39 -15.61 5.52
N TYR A 268 -5.91 -15.89 6.72
CA TYR A 268 -6.61 -17.12 7.04
C TYR A 268 -8.00 -16.80 7.57
N ASP A 269 -9.01 -17.54 7.13
CA ASP A 269 -10.34 -17.49 7.72
C ASP A 269 -10.34 -18.03 9.17
N ASP A 270 -11.47 -17.93 9.85
CA ASP A 270 -11.63 -18.43 11.23
C ASP A 270 -11.59 -19.96 11.36
N ASN A 271 -11.65 -20.68 10.24
CA ASN A 271 -11.44 -22.12 10.18
C ASN A 271 -9.95 -22.50 9.94
N GLY A 272 -9.08 -21.51 9.75
CA GLY A 272 -7.65 -21.68 9.49
C GLY A 272 -7.30 -21.97 8.03
N ASN A 273 -8.23 -21.79 7.08
CA ASN A 273 -7.96 -21.94 5.65
C ASN A 273 -7.38 -20.64 5.08
N GLU A 274 -6.36 -20.74 4.22
CA GLU A 274 -5.85 -19.57 3.49
C GLU A 274 -6.93 -19.03 2.55
N VAL A 275 -7.25 -17.75 2.69
CA VAL A 275 -8.29 -17.07 1.91
C VAL A 275 -7.86 -16.96 0.45
N GLU A 276 -8.78 -17.31 -0.45
CA GLU A 276 -8.60 -17.11 -1.88
C GLU A 276 -9.06 -15.70 -2.29
N PHE A 277 -8.12 -14.90 -2.77
CA PHE A 277 -8.38 -13.57 -3.29
C PHE A 277 -8.98 -13.66 -4.70
N ASN A 278 -9.79 -12.69 -5.08
CA ASN A 278 -10.22 -12.59 -6.48
C ASN A 278 -9.12 -11.98 -7.35
N THR A 279 -8.98 -12.46 -8.58
CA THR A 279 -8.04 -11.86 -9.55
C THR A 279 -8.39 -10.39 -9.78
N GLY A 280 -7.45 -9.48 -9.50
CA GLY A 280 -7.62 -8.04 -9.63
C GLY A 280 -6.78 -7.27 -8.62
N LYS A 281 -6.87 -5.94 -8.66
CA LYS A 281 -6.10 -5.05 -7.77
C LYS A 281 -6.55 -5.19 -6.33
N THR A 282 -5.59 -5.07 -5.41
CA THR A 282 -5.81 -5.20 -3.97
C THR A 282 -5.44 -3.91 -3.25
N MET A 283 -6.37 -3.39 -2.46
CA MET A 283 -6.10 -2.33 -1.50
C MET A 283 -5.80 -2.96 -0.14
N VAL A 284 -4.71 -2.56 0.50
CA VAL A 284 -4.36 -3.00 1.87
C VAL A 284 -4.36 -1.78 2.78
N CYS A 285 -5.38 -1.67 3.62
CA CYS A 285 -5.55 -0.61 4.59
C CYS A 285 -5.04 -1.08 5.95
N ILE A 286 -3.92 -0.56 6.39
CA ILE A 286 -3.33 -0.86 7.70
C ILE A 286 -3.94 0.08 8.75
N ILE A 287 -4.69 -0.48 9.69
CA ILE A 287 -5.25 0.27 10.81
C ILE A 287 -4.49 -0.04 12.09
N LYS A 288 -4.57 0.87 13.07
CA LYS A 288 -3.97 0.63 14.39
C LYS A 288 -4.82 -0.38 15.13
N ASP A 289 -4.17 -1.28 15.86
CA ASP A 289 -4.85 -2.18 16.79
C ASP A 289 -5.78 -1.39 17.73
N GLY A 290 -7.05 -1.77 17.75
CA GLY A 290 -8.13 -1.10 18.49
C GLY A 290 -8.84 0.04 17.76
N ASP A 291 -8.40 0.43 16.56
CA ASP A 291 -9.21 1.29 15.68
C ASP A 291 -10.34 0.47 15.03
N SER A 292 -11.42 1.15 14.63
CA SER A 292 -12.56 0.55 13.94
C SER A 292 -12.70 1.05 12.50
N PHE A 293 -13.60 0.44 11.75
CA PHE A 293 -14.10 0.94 10.48
C PHE A 293 -15.61 0.73 10.38
N LEU A 294 -16.27 1.33 9.38
CA LEU A 294 -17.69 1.11 9.13
C LEU A 294 -17.88 0.23 7.88
N ALA A 295 -18.72 -0.79 7.99
CA ALA A 295 -19.24 -1.57 6.87
C ALA A 295 -20.74 -1.33 6.78
N ASP A 296 -21.23 -0.75 5.67
CA ASP A 296 -22.63 -0.36 5.48
C ASP A 296 -23.20 0.47 6.67
N GLY A 297 -22.34 1.32 7.26
CA GLY A 297 -22.67 2.17 8.41
C GLY A 297 -22.62 1.48 9.78
N VAL A 298 -22.30 0.19 9.84
CA VAL A 298 -22.11 -0.57 11.07
C VAL A 298 -20.64 -0.55 11.48
N SER A 299 -20.36 -0.20 12.75
CA SER A 299 -18.99 -0.22 13.28
C SER A 299 -18.48 -1.65 13.45
N ILE A 300 -17.33 -1.93 12.85
CA ILE A 300 -16.57 -3.17 12.96
C ILE A 300 -15.27 -2.85 13.69
N ASN A 301 -14.99 -3.59 14.76
CA ASN A 301 -13.82 -3.39 15.62
C ASN A 301 -12.85 -4.55 15.47
#